data_AF-N8ZD76-F1
#
_entry.id   AF-N8ZD76-F1
#
_cell.length_a   1.000
_cell.length_b   1.000
_cell.length_c   1.000
_cell.angle_alpha   90.00
_cell.angle_beta   90.00
_cell.angle_gamma   90.00
#
_symmetry.space_group_name_H-M   'P 1'
#
loop_
_entity.id
_entity.type
_entity.pdbx_description
1 polymer ?
#
loop_
_entity_poly.entity_id
_entity_poly.type
_entity_poly.pdbx_seq_one_letter_code
_entity_poly.pdbx_strand_id
1 'polypeptide(L)'
;MKFELDTPLKKVLAICFYICLVFLYKRCTFPDKVVHQVDSILQTDPQIQAEYGKVKHYKYFGKTILYNGGVNDPISYIYHIKVEGEKKQGEIELKIYKFPEQAPKPYIVELKDE
;
A
#
# COMPACT_ATOMS: atom_id res chain seq x y z
N MET A 1 38.44 31.79 15.44
CA MET A 1 37.34 32.64 14.90
C MET A 1 36.04 31.91 15.17
N LYS A 2 35.28 32.31 16.20
CA LYS A 2 33.94 31.74 16.48
C LYS A 2 32.97 32.43 15.53
N PHE A 3 32.41 31.70 14.57
CA PHE A 3 31.27 32.17 13.80
C PHE A 3 30.06 32.19 14.74
N GLU A 4 29.84 33.32 15.41
CA GLU A 4 28.57 33.55 16.10
C GLU A 4 27.50 33.77 15.02
N LEU A 5 26.78 32.70 14.72
CA LEU A 5 25.68 32.73 13.78
C LEU A 5 24.59 33.67 14.33
N ASP A 6 24.38 34.79 13.66
CA ASP A 6 23.39 35.82 14.00
C ASP A 6 22.01 35.19 14.29
N THR A 7 21.39 35.62 15.39
CA THR A 7 20.07 35.17 15.88
C THR A 7 18.98 35.06 14.81
N PRO A 8 18.84 35.98 13.83
CA PRO A 8 17.89 35.82 12.73
C PRO A 8 18.21 34.64 11.79
N LEU A 9 19.48 34.35 11.52
CA LEU A 9 19.89 33.26 10.63
C LEU A 9 19.60 31.88 11.24
N LYS A 10 19.76 31.75 12.56
CA LYS A 10 19.33 30.56 13.33
C LYS A 10 17.83 30.30 13.20
N LYS A 11 17.00 31.35 13.23
CA LYS A 11 15.54 31.24 13.09
C LYS A 11 15.14 30.80 11.67
N VAL A 12 15.79 31.34 10.64
CA VAL A 12 15.54 30.95 9.24
C VAL A 12 15.91 29.48 9.02
N LEU A 13 17.06 29.03 9.52
CA LEU A 13 17.48 27.63 9.42
C LEU A 13 16.52 26.68 10.16
N ALA A 14 16.04 27.07 11.35
CA ALA A 14 15.06 26.29 12.10
C ALA A 14 13.72 26.15 11.34
N ILE A 15 13.27 27.21 10.65
CA ILE A 15 12.07 27.17 9.81
C ILE A 15 12.27 26.25 8.61
N CYS A 16 13.42 26.35 7.91
CA CYS A 16 13.74 25.46 6.81
C CYS A 16 13.78 23.98 7.26
N PHE A 17 14.40 23.70 8.42
CA PHE A 17 14.45 22.36 8.99
C PHE A 17 13.05 21.83 9.34
N TYR A 18 12.20 22.68 9.93
CA TYR A 18 10.81 22.33 10.23
C TYR A 18 10.00 22.03 8.96
N ILE A 19 10.16 22.85 7.92
CA ILE A 19 9.51 22.61 6.61
C ILE A 19 9.98 21.27 6.02
N CYS A 20 11.29 20.99 6.03
CA CYS A 20 11.83 19.70 5.58
C CYS A 20 11.25 18.53 6.38
N LEU A 21 11.14 18.65 7.71
CA LEU A 21 10.53 17.64 8.57
C LEU A 21 9.07 17.37 8.20
N VAL A 22 8.28 18.42 7.97
CA VAL A 22 6.86 18.29 7.56
C VAL A 22 6.73 17.64 6.18
N PHE A 23 7.59 17.99 5.23
CA PHE A 23 7.62 17.37 3.90
C PHE A 23 8.02 15.88 3.96
N LEU A 24 9.01 15.53 4.77
CA LEU A 24 9.40 14.14 5.01
C LEU A 24 8.28 13.36 5.70
N TYR A 25 7.63 13.95 6.71
CA TYR A 25 6.49 13.36 7.40
C TYR A 25 5.34 13.07 6.43
N LYS A 26 4.98 14.02 5.56
CA LYS A 26 3.93 13.79 4.54
C LYS A 26 4.29 12.69 3.55
N ARG A 27 5.55 12.55 3.14
CA ARG A 27 5.99 11.46 2.25
C ARG A 27 6.02 10.08 2.94
N CYS A 28 6.25 10.03 4.24
CA CYS A 28 6.23 8.78 5.00
C CYS A 28 4.83 8.34 5.43
N THR A 29 3.87 9.26 5.60
CA THR A 29 2.60 8.96 6.30
C THR A 29 1.43 8.65 5.37
N PHE A 30 1.53 8.92 4.07
CA PHE A 30 0.44 8.61 3.13
C PHE A 30 0.85 7.50 2.16
N PRO A 31 0.68 6.22 2.55
CA PRO A 31 0.62 5.13 1.61
C PRO A 31 -0.41 5.45 0.51
N ASP A 32 -0.11 5.01 -0.70
CA ASP A 32 -1.02 5.09 -1.83
C ASP A 32 -2.40 4.52 -1.40
N LYS A 33 -3.51 5.15 -1.78
CA LYS A 33 -4.86 4.76 -1.30
C LYS A 33 -5.17 3.27 -1.53
N VAL A 34 -4.53 2.67 -2.53
CA VAL A 34 -4.68 1.26 -2.86
C VAL A 34 -3.93 0.35 -1.88
N VAL A 35 -2.80 0.78 -1.31
CA VAL A 35 -2.06 0.01 -0.29
C VAL A 35 -2.91 -0.16 0.97
N HIS A 36 -3.64 0.88 1.38
CA HIS A 36 -4.58 0.79 2.50
C HIS A 36 -5.74 -0.17 2.24
N GLN A 37 -6.25 -0.24 1.00
CA GLN A 37 -7.29 -1.19 0.64
C GLN A 37 -6.77 -2.63 0.73
N VAL A 38 -5.57 -2.89 0.23
CA VAL A 38 -4.96 -4.21 0.31
C VAL A 38 -4.75 -4.62 1.77
N ASP A 39 -4.19 -3.73 2.61
CA ASP A 39 -3.96 -4.01 4.03
C ASP A 39 -5.26 -4.42 4.73
N SER A 40 -6.33 -3.67 4.49
CA SER A 40 -7.65 -4.01 5.02
C SER A 40 -8.12 -5.37 4.55
N ILE A 41 -7.96 -5.71 3.26
CA ILE A 41 -8.39 -7.00 2.69
C ILE A 41 -7.60 -8.15 3.32
N LEU A 42 -6.27 -8.03 3.42
CA LEU A 42 -5.42 -9.07 4.02
C LEU A 42 -5.79 -9.37 5.48
N GLN A 43 -6.29 -8.37 6.21
CA GLN A 43 -6.66 -8.51 7.61
C GLN A 43 -8.10 -9.00 7.83
N THR A 44 -9.04 -8.74 6.91
CA THR A 44 -10.47 -9.01 7.13
C THR A 44 -11.06 -10.07 6.21
N ASP A 45 -10.40 -10.43 5.11
CA ASP A 45 -10.95 -11.39 4.16
C ASP A 45 -11.02 -12.80 4.79
N PRO A 46 -12.22 -13.42 4.81
CA PRO A 46 -12.42 -14.69 5.50
C PRO A 46 -11.67 -15.85 4.83
N GLN A 47 -11.44 -15.80 3.51
CA GLN A 47 -10.68 -16.82 2.80
C GLN A 47 -9.19 -16.73 3.17
N ILE A 48 -8.64 -15.52 3.25
CA ILE A 48 -7.26 -15.30 3.70
C ILE A 48 -7.08 -15.73 5.15
N GLN A 49 -8.02 -15.38 6.04
CA GLN A 49 -7.97 -15.80 7.44
C GLN A 49 -8.13 -17.32 7.61
N ALA A 50 -8.96 -17.96 6.79
CA ALA A 50 -9.12 -19.41 6.79
C ALA A 50 -7.80 -20.10 6.43
N GLU A 51 -7.11 -19.61 5.40
CA GLU A 51 -5.89 -20.23 4.88
C GLU A 51 -4.65 -19.91 5.72
N TYR A 52 -4.40 -18.63 5.98
CA TYR A 52 -3.15 -18.14 6.59
C TYR A 52 -3.30 -17.79 8.07
N GLY A 53 -4.52 -17.67 8.59
CA GLY A 53 -4.77 -17.11 9.92
C GLY A 53 -4.59 -15.59 9.92
N LYS A 54 -4.27 -15.00 11.08
CA LYS A 54 -3.96 -13.57 11.14
C LYS A 54 -2.67 -13.27 10.39
N VAL A 55 -2.72 -12.32 9.45
CA VAL A 55 -1.53 -11.90 8.69
C VAL A 55 -0.62 -11.06 9.58
N LYS A 56 0.61 -11.53 9.82
CA LYS A 56 1.63 -10.83 10.61
C LYS A 56 2.45 -9.88 9.75
N HIS A 57 2.90 -10.37 8.60
CA HIS A 57 3.69 -9.60 7.64
C HIS A 57 3.24 -9.92 6.22
N TYR A 58 3.41 -8.95 5.33
CA TYR A 58 3.25 -9.17 3.90
C TYR A 58 4.21 -8.28 3.11
N LYS A 59 4.52 -8.71 1.89
CA LYS A 59 5.39 -7.98 0.98
C LYS A 59 4.79 -7.96 -0.42
N TYR A 60 4.69 -6.77 -0.99
CA TYR A 60 4.41 -6.59 -2.41
C TYR A 60 5.65 -6.91 -3.24
N PHE A 61 5.50 -7.71 -4.28
CA PHE A 61 6.59 -8.01 -5.20
C PHE A 61 6.22 -7.86 -6.68
N GLY A 62 4.94 -7.65 -6.99
CA GLY A 62 4.50 -7.39 -8.35
C GLY A 62 3.18 -6.63 -8.42
N LYS A 63 3.00 -5.87 -9.50
CA LYS A 63 1.74 -5.25 -9.88
C LYS A 63 1.56 -5.37 -11.38
N THR A 64 0.45 -5.95 -11.80
CA THR A 64 0.05 -6.05 -13.20
C THR A 64 -1.19 -5.19 -13.42
N ILE A 65 -1.18 -4.34 -14.44
CA ILE A 65 -2.36 -3.55 -14.84
C ILE A 65 -3.04 -4.28 -15.99
N LEU A 66 -4.26 -4.73 -15.78
CA LEU A 66 -5.08 -5.33 -16.81
C LEU A 66 -5.99 -4.28 -17.43
N TYR A 67 -5.72 -3.99 -18.69
CA TYR A 67 -6.61 -3.26 -19.58
C TYR A 67 -7.48 -4.29 -20.30
N ASN A 68 -8.72 -4.42 -19.86
CA ASN A 68 -9.75 -5.13 -20.63
C ASN A 68 -10.06 -4.23 -21.84
N GLY A 69 -9.91 -4.74 -23.07
CA GLY A 69 -9.72 -3.95 -24.29
C GLY A 69 -10.90 -3.08 -24.77
N GLY A 70 -11.99 -2.97 -24.03
CA GLY A 70 -13.13 -2.10 -24.31
C GLY A 70 -13.01 -0.70 -23.69
N VAL A 71 -13.54 0.31 -24.39
CA VAL A 71 -13.58 1.72 -23.94
C VAL A 71 -14.27 1.89 -22.57
N ASN A 72 -15.12 0.94 -22.17
CA ASN A 72 -15.85 0.92 -20.90
C ASN A 72 -15.46 -0.25 -19.99
N ASP A 73 -14.44 -1.03 -20.34
CA ASP A 73 -14.12 -2.17 -19.50
C ASP A 73 -13.39 -1.71 -18.24
N PRO A 74 -13.72 -2.29 -17.08
CA PRO A 74 -13.14 -1.86 -15.82
C PRO A 74 -11.64 -2.18 -15.79
N ILE A 75 -10.83 -1.14 -15.60
CA ILE A 75 -9.40 -1.28 -15.34
C ILE A 75 -9.23 -2.03 -14.03
N SER A 76 -8.41 -3.08 -14.03
CA SER A 76 -8.10 -3.85 -12.83
C SER A 76 -6.59 -3.91 -12.57
N TYR A 77 -6.24 -3.94 -11.30
CA TYR A 77 -4.88 -4.07 -10.81
C TYR A 77 -4.75 -5.43 -10.14
N ILE A 78 -3.84 -6.27 -10.60
CA ILE A 78 -3.45 -7.50 -9.92
C ILE A 78 -2.22 -7.19 -9.08
N TYR A 79 -2.32 -7.41 -7.78
CA TYR A 79 -1.22 -7.31 -6.82
C TYR A 79 -0.72 -8.71 -6.48
N HIS A 80 0.57 -8.94 -6.63
CA HIS A 80 1.23 -10.17 -6.19
C HIS A 80 1.86 -9.92 -4.83
N ILE A 81 1.38 -10.66 -3.82
CA ILE A 81 1.65 -10.41 -2.42
C ILE A 81 2.16 -11.70 -1.78
N LYS A 82 3.33 -11.64 -1.14
CA LYS A 82 3.82 -12.72 -0.28
C LYS A 82 3.31 -12.46 1.13
N VAL A 83 2.66 -13.45 1.72
CA VAL A 83 1.99 -13.32 3.03
C VAL A 83 2.63 -14.28 4.02
N GLU A 84 2.86 -13.78 5.22
CA GLU A 84 3.23 -14.56 6.40
C GLU A 84 2.10 -14.46 7.42
N GLY A 85 1.30 -15.51 7.49
CA GLY A 85 0.23 -15.66 8.48
C GLY A 85 0.65 -16.47 9.69
N GLU A 86 -0.24 -16.57 10.66
CA GLU A 86 -0.07 -17.42 11.84
C GLU A 86 0.03 -18.91 11.52
N LYS A 87 -0.68 -19.38 10.48
CA LYS A 87 -0.74 -20.80 10.11
C LYS A 87 0.39 -21.20 9.16
N LYS A 88 0.57 -20.42 8.09
CA LYS A 88 1.58 -20.69 7.06
C LYS A 88 2.00 -19.41 6.33
N GLN A 89 3.03 -19.56 5.51
CA GLN A 89 3.45 -18.56 4.53
C GLN A 89 2.95 -18.99 3.14
N GLY A 90 2.76 -18.03 2.24
CA GLY A 90 2.38 -18.32 0.87
C GLY A 90 2.20 -17.06 0.03
N GLU A 91 1.59 -17.22 -1.14
CA GLU A 91 1.40 -16.14 -2.11
C GLU A 91 -0.08 -15.92 -2.42
N ILE A 92 -0.44 -14.65 -2.57
CA ILE A 92 -1.79 -14.19 -2.87
C ILE A 92 -1.72 -13.28 -4.09
N GLU A 93 -2.59 -13.54 -5.04
CA GLU A 93 -2.93 -12.61 -6.12
C GLU A 93 -4.23 -11.89 -5.77
N LEU A 94 -4.13 -10.57 -5.59
CA LEU A 94 -5.27 -9.73 -5.25
C LEU A 94 -5.63 -8.85 -6.44
N LYS A 95 -6.78 -9.10 -7.05
CA LYS A 95 -7.32 -8.28 -8.13
C LYS A 95 -8.24 -7.21 -7.57
N ILE A 96 -7.88 -5.94 -7.75
CA ILE A 96 -8.66 -4.77 -7.32
C ILE A 96 -9.10 -3.97 -8.54
N TYR A 97 -10.41 -3.69 -8.65
CA TYR A 97 -10.94 -2.85 -9.72
C TYR A 97 -10.69 -1.37 -9.41
N LYS A 98 -10.26 -0.60 -10.41
CA LYS A 98 -10.05 0.85 -10.27
C LYS A 98 -11.34 1.57 -9.89
N PHE A 99 -12.47 1.10 -10.41
CA PHE A 99 -13.82 1.60 -10.12
C PHE A 99 -14.66 0.44 -9.58
N PRO A 100 -14.84 0.34 -8.25
CA PRO A 100 -15.56 -0.77 -7.61
C PRO A 100 -17.02 -0.91 -8.09
N GLU A 101 -17.64 0.20 -8.47
CA GLU A 101 -19.03 0.28 -8.96
C GLU A 101 -19.26 -0.45 -10.29
N GLN A 102 -18.18 -0.71 -11.05
CA GLN A 102 -18.22 -1.38 -12.34
C GLN A 102 -18.07 -2.90 -12.24
N ALA A 103 -17.87 -3.45 -11.04
CA ALA A 103 -17.65 -4.86 -10.82
C ALA A 103 -18.67 -5.45 -9.84
N PRO A 104 -19.07 -6.73 -9.99
CA PRO A 104 -19.97 -7.41 -9.05
C PRO A 104 -19.37 -7.57 -7.65
N LYS A 105 -18.03 -7.56 -7.56
CA LYS A 105 -17.26 -7.60 -6.33
C LYS A 105 -16.14 -6.56 -6.38
N PRO A 106 -15.87 -5.84 -5.28
CA PRO A 106 -14.86 -4.80 -5.24
C PRO A 106 -13.42 -5.35 -5.42
N TYR A 107 -13.19 -6.62 -5.11
CA TYR A 107 -11.92 -7.32 -5.30
C TYR A 107 -12.12 -8.84 -5.47
N ILE A 108 -11.08 -9.52 -5.95
CA ILE A 108 -11.00 -10.99 -6.04
C ILE A 108 -9.67 -11.43 -5.41
N VAL A 109 -9.73 -12.45 -4.55
CA VAL A 109 -8.58 -13.09 -3.91
C VAL A 109 -8.32 -14.43 -4.60
N GLU A 110 -7.12 -14.62 -5.13
CA GLU A 110 -6.64 -15.90 -5.65
C GLU A 110 -5.46 -16.36 -4.79
N LEU A 111 -5.60 -17.53 -4.17
CA LEU A 111 -4.54 -18.15 -3.38
C LEU A 111 -3.68 -18.99 -4.34
N LYS A 112 -2.36 -18.80 -4.29
CA LYS A 112 -1.44 -19.68 -5.02
C LYS A 112 -1.02 -20.79 -4.07
N ASP A 113 -1.42 -22.01 -4.39
CA ASP A 113 -0.85 -23.20 -3.76
C ASP A 113 0.52 -23.44 -4.38
N GLU A 114 1.56 -23.49 -3.54
CA GLU A 114 2.88 -24.05 -3.91
C GLU A 114 2.82 -25.57 -4.04
#